data_AF-A0AA41HGX0-F1
#
_entry.id   AF-A0AA41HGX0-F1
#
_cell.length_a   1.000
_cell.length_b   1.000
_cell.length_c   1.000
_cell.angle_alpha   90.00
_cell.angle_beta   90.00
_cell.angle_gamma   90.00
#
_symmetry.space_group_name_H-M   'P 1'
#
loop_
_entity.id
_entity.type
_entity.pdbx_description
1 polymer ?
#
loop_
_entity_poly.entity_id
_entity_poly.type
_entity_poly.pdbx_seq_one_letter_code
_entity_poly.pdbx_strand_id
1 'polypeptide(L)'
;MKPLRHSLLLLTLTAPLALAAETPAPAADSPPITFLDSTLFDNLLSRELGKGKNEVEVNISGKISLNNIPPRVDKWITAVAEEGEVTLKPADPALKPKFILALLPVVYSLIKQANAERTMNSANQYNANVIYHIDKSGESVIDKIVFIKKKP
;
A
#
# COMPACT_ATOMS: atom_id res chain seq x y z
N MET A 1 -44.24 -60.31 25.64
CA MET A 1 -43.84 -58.89 25.59
C MET A 1 -42.62 -58.67 26.49
N LYS A 2 -41.45 -58.48 25.88
CA LYS A 2 -40.17 -58.02 26.48
C LYS A 2 -39.20 -57.72 25.31
N PRO A 3 -38.52 -56.56 25.24
CA PRO A 3 -37.92 -56.07 24.00
C PRO A 3 -36.51 -56.62 23.73
N LEU A 4 -36.25 -56.89 22.46
CA LEU A 4 -34.98 -57.38 21.90
C LEU A 4 -34.13 -56.21 21.37
N ARG A 5 -32.83 -56.41 21.50
CA ARG A 5 -31.62 -55.58 21.29
C ARG A 5 -31.49 -54.77 19.99
N HIS A 6 -30.33 -54.08 19.89
CA HIS A 6 -29.63 -53.44 18.75
C HIS A 6 -29.83 -51.91 18.72
N SER A 7 -28.97 -51.08 19.32
CA SER A 7 -27.55 -50.80 19.08
C SER A 7 -27.20 -50.34 17.65
N LEU A 8 -26.96 -49.03 17.54
CA LEU A 8 -25.90 -48.35 16.78
C LEU A 8 -25.90 -48.39 15.24
N LEU A 9 -26.10 -47.24 14.59
CA LEU A 9 -25.09 -46.68 13.67
C LEU A 9 -25.31 -45.18 13.40
N LEU A 10 -24.39 -44.37 13.92
CA LEU A 10 -24.18 -42.96 13.56
C LEU A 10 -23.40 -42.94 12.24
N LEU A 11 -23.89 -42.23 11.21
CA LEU A 11 -23.12 -41.94 10.00
C LEU A 11 -23.00 -40.43 9.83
N THR A 12 -22.00 -39.82 10.47
CA THR A 12 -21.63 -38.42 10.25
C THR A 12 -20.69 -38.32 9.06
N LEU A 13 -21.18 -37.71 7.98
CA LEU A 13 -20.45 -37.39 6.76
C LEU A 13 -19.59 -36.15 7.01
N THR A 14 -18.28 -36.31 7.19
CA THR A 14 -17.32 -35.19 7.31
C THR A 14 -16.72 -34.85 5.95
N ALA A 15 -17.09 -33.69 5.40
CA ALA A 15 -16.44 -33.10 4.24
C ALA A 15 -15.25 -32.22 4.71
N PRO A 16 -14.05 -32.31 4.11
CA PRO A 16 -12.96 -31.43 4.44
C PRO A 16 -13.16 -30.07 3.75
N LEU A 17 -13.36 -29.01 4.53
CA LEU A 17 -13.19 -27.63 4.05
C LEU A 17 -11.70 -27.44 3.70
N ALA A 18 -11.42 -27.26 2.42
CA ALA A 18 -10.14 -26.77 1.95
C ALA A 18 -9.96 -25.33 2.45
N LEU A 19 -9.07 -25.14 3.42
CA LEU A 19 -8.67 -23.83 3.91
C LEU A 19 -7.79 -23.19 2.82
N ALA A 20 -8.33 -22.21 2.10
CA ALA A 20 -7.53 -21.35 1.25
C ALA A 20 -6.55 -20.59 2.16
N ALA A 21 -5.26 -20.90 2.04
CA ALA A 21 -4.21 -20.16 2.73
C ALA A 21 -4.13 -18.76 2.11
N GLU A 22 -4.70 -17.77 2.78
CA GLU A 22 -4.40 -16.37 2.54
C GLU A 22 -2.89 -16.18 2.77
N THR A 23 -2.17 -15.81 1.72
CA THR A 23 -0.77 -15.43 1.82
C THR A 23 -0.68 -14.19 2.71
N PRO A 24 0.05 -14.24 3.85
CA PRO A 24 0.16 -13.07 4.72
C PRO A 24 0.88 -11.95 3.96
N ALA A 25 0.27 -10.76 3.92
CA ALA A 25 0.98 -9.55 3.53
C ALA A 25 2.22 -9.40 4.45
N PRO A 26 3.37 -8.93 3.93
CA PRO A 26 4.55 -8.69 4.75
C PRO A 26 4.18 -7.83 5.95
N ALA A 27 4.52 -8.28 7.15
CA ALA A 27 4.32 -7.47 8.35
C ALA A 27 5.25 -6.27 8.26
N ALA A 28 4.70 -5.05 8.28
CA ALA A 28 5.49 -3.84 8.28
C ALA A 28 6.48 -3.87 9.45
N ASP A 29 7.78 -3.71 9.16
CA ASP A 29 8.87 -3.80 10.16
C ASP A 29 8.84 -2.64 11.18
N SER A 30 7.89 -1.69 11.07
CA SER A 30 7.78 -0.50 11.94
C SER A 30 6.40 0.13 11.96
N PRO A 31 6.08 0.87 13.05
CA PRO A 31 4.83 1.62 13.11
C PRO A 31 4.73 2.61 11.95
N PRO A 32 3.54 2.77 11.35
CA PRO A 32 3.36 3.67 10.22
C PRO A 32 3.60 5.12 10.62
N ILE A 33 4.24 5.88 9.73
CA ILE A 33 4.44 7.31 9.87
C ILE A 33 3.17 8.01 9.45
N THR A 34 2.65 8.93 10.25
CA THR A 34 1.52 9.77 9.80
C THR A 34 2.04 10.95 9.01
N PHE A 35 1.48 11.18 7.82
CA PHE A 35 1.80 12.34 7.01
C PHE A 35 1.44 13.65 7.73
N LEU A 36 2.38 14.59 7.67
CA LEU A 36 2.22 15.97 8.10
C LEU A 36 2.93 16.85 7.07
N ASP A 37 2.29 17.93 6.61
CA ASP A 37 2.95 18.87 5.70
C ASP A 37 3.94 19.77 6.46
N SER A 38 5.06 19.18 6.86
CA SER A 38 6.11 19.82 7.66
C SER A 38 7.46 19.18 7.36
N THR A 39 8.54 19.94 7.58
CA THR A 39 9.92 19.41 7.53
C THR A 39 10.17 18.32 8.58
N LEU A 40 9.36 18.27 9.65
CA LEU A 40 9.41 17.18 10.63
C LEU A 40 9.10 15.82 9.98
N PHE A 41 8.11 15.79 9.07
CA PHE A 41 7.77 14.58 8.34
C PHE A 41 8.94 14.13 7.45
N ASP A 42 9.58 15.05 6.73
CA ASP A 42 10.70 14.70 5.84
C ASP A 42 11.87 14.08 6.62
N ASN A 43 12.22 14.67 7.76
CA ASN A 43 13.30 14.18 8.60
C ASN A 43 12.98 12.78 9.15
N LEU A 44 11.73 12.55 9.56
CA LEU A 44 11.28 11.25 10.04
C LEU A 44 11.32 10.21 8.92
N LEU A 45 10.76 10.51 7.75
CA LEU A 45 10.72 9.58 6.62
C LEU A 45 12.13 9.29 6.10
N SER A 46 12.97 10.31 5.89
CA SER A 46 14.38 10.15 5.50
C SER A 46 15.12 9.22 6.45
N ARG A 47 14.94 9.42 7.77
CA ARG A 47 15.57 8.59 8.79
C ARG A 47 15.07 7.15 8.75
N GLU A 48 13.77 6.91 8.61
CA GLU A 48 13.24 5.55 8.58
C GLU A 48 13.65 4.80 7.30
N LEU A 49 13.68 5.47 6.15
CA LEU A 49 14.20 4.90 4.89
C LEU A 49 15.72 4.64 4.99
N GLY A 50 16.47 5.55 5.59
CA GLY A 50 17.92 5.43 5.80
C GLY A 50 18.33 4.28 6.73
N LYS A 51 17.42 3.78 7.58
CA LYS A 51 17.64 2.54 8.35
C LYS A 51 17.60 1.27 7.49
N GLY A 52 17.20 1.37 6.22
CA GLY A 52 17.22 0.26 5.28
C GLY A 52 16.21 -0.84 5.57
N LYS A 53 15.06 -0.49 6.18
CA LYS A 53 13.95 -1.41 6.48
C LYS A 53 13.34 -1.97 5.20
N ASN A 54 12.72 -3.14 5.26
CA ASN A 54 12.11 -3.74 4.07
C ASN A 54 10.89 -2.94 3.61
N GLU A 55 10.13 -2.40 4.57
CA GLU A 55 8.91 -1.66 4.33
C GLU A 55 8.81 -0.46 5.28
N VAL A 56 8.39 0.68 4.75
CA VAL A 56 8.04 1.89 5.53
C VAL A 56 6.67 2.38 5.04
N GLU A 57 5.68 2.34 5.93
CA GLU A 57 4.32 2.82 5.65
C GLU A 57 4.13 4.28 6.07
N VAL A 58 3.54 5.08 5.19
CA VAL A 58 3.11 6.45 5.45
C VAL A 58 1.59 6.52 5.33
N ASN A 59 0.91 6.76 6.45
CA ASN A 59 -0.54 6.95 6.49
C ASN A 59 -0.90 8.41 6.20
N ILE A 60 -1.86 8.60 5.30
CA ILE A 60 -2.40 9.92 5.02
C ILE A 60 -3.52 10.23 6.02
N SER A 61 -3.33 11.27 6.83
CA SER A 61 -4.40 11.83 7.67
C SER A 61 -5.14 12.92 6.88
N GLY A 62 -6.43 12.71 6.65
CA GLY A 62 -7.28 13.62 5.89
C GLY A 62 -7.44 13.21 4.42
N LYS A 63 -8.03 14.10 3.61
CA LYS A 63 -8.34 13.83 2.20
C LYS A 63 -7.24 14.41 1.30
N ILE A 64 -6.39 13.54 0.75
CA ILE A 64 -5.45 13.91 -0.32
C ILE A 64 -5.90 13.23 -1.61
N SER A 65 -6.18 14.02 -2.64
CA SER A 65 -6.53 13.53 -3.96
C SER A 65 -5.29 13.17 -4.79
N LEU A 66 -5.35 12.11 -5.59
CA LEU A 66 -4.33 11.84 -6.61
C LEU A 66 -4.20 12.97 -7.64
N ASN A 67 -5.26 13.78 -7.83
CA ASN A 67 -5.22 14.93 -8.74
C ASN A 67 -4.59 16.17 -8.10
N ASN A 68 -4.44 16.19 -6.78
CA ASN A 68 -3.93 17.34 -6.04
C ASN A 68 -3.01 16.86 -4.90
N ILE A 69 -1.88 16.28 -5.31
CA ILE A 69 -0.88 15.74 -4.40
C ILE A 69 -0.09 16.93 -3.80
N PRO A 70 0.06 17.02 -2.47
CA PRO A 70 0.87 18.06 -1.85
C PRO A 70 2.31 18.02 -2.36
N PRO A 71 2.96 19.18 -2.60
CA PRO A 71 4.33 19.22 -3.13
C PRO A 71 5.33 18.39 -2.34
N ARG A 72 5.14 18.24 -1.02
CA ARG A 72 6.01 17.42 -0.18
C ARG A 72 5.91 15.93 -0.50
N VAL A 73 4.68 15.43 -0.65
CA VAL A 73 4.43 14.03 -1.03
C VAL A 73 4.95 13.77 -2.43
N ASP A 74 4.65 14.68 -3.36
CA ASP A 74 5.12 14.67 -4.73
C ASP A 74 6.65 14.52 -4.78
N LYS A 75 7.40 15.38 -4.08
CA LYS A 75 8.88 15.29 -3.98
C LYS A 75 9.38 13.91 -3.54
N TRP A 76 8.78 13.31 -2.51
CA TRP A 76 9.19 11.99 -2.03
C TRP A 76 8.91 10.87 -3.05
N ILE A 77 7.76 10.93 -3.72
CA ILE A 77 7.41 9.96 -4.76
C ILE A 77 8.31 10.14 -5.98
N THR A 78 8.61 11.37 -6.37
CA THR A 78 9.52 11.69 -7.46
C THR A 78 10.94 11.21 -7.16
N ALA A 79 11.44 11.37 -5.93
CA ALA A 79 12.75 10.83 -5.53
C ALA A 79 12.81 9.30 -5.65
N VAL A 80 11.73 8.60 -5.30
CA VAL A 80 11.61 7.16 -5.58
C VAL A 80 11.67 6.89 -7.09
N ALA A 81 10.94 7.65 -7.89
CA ALA A 81 10.84 7.46 -9.34
C ALA A 81 12.16 7.69 -10.10
N GLU A 82 13.16 8.32 -9.50
CA GLU A 82 14.49 8.50 -10.12
C GLU A 82 15.20 7.16 -10.37
N GLU A 83 15.08 6.21 -9.43
CA GLU A 83 15.83 4.96 -9.43
C GLU A 83 14.96 3.73 -9.13
N GLY A 84 13.67 3.92 -8.89
CA GLY A 84 12.71 2.90 -8.48
C GLY A 84 11.37 3.05 -9.19
N GLU A 85 10.43 2.18 -8.83
CA GLU A 85 9.10 2.16 -9.43
C GLU A 85 8.06 2.77 -8.49
N VAL A 86 7.20 3.62 -9.06
CA VAL A 86 6.00 4.15 -8.39
C VAL A 86 4.78 3.48 -9.00
N THR A 87 4.04 2.73 -8.19
CA THR A 87 2.81 2.03 -8.60
C THR A 87 1.60 2.59 -7.86
N LEU A 88 0.53 2.87 -8.59
CA LEU A 88 -0.76 3.16 -7.99
C LEU A 88 -1.52 1.85 -7.78
N LYS A 89 -1.95 1.58 -6.54
CA LYS A 89 -2.71 0.38 -6.21
C LYS A 89 -4.08 0.75 -5.63
N PRO A 90 -5.17 0.23 -6.21
CA PRO A 90 -6.48 0.40 -5.62
C PRO A 90 -6.56 -0.34 -4.28
N ALA A 91 -7.14 0.28 -3.26
CA ALA A 91 -7.43 -0.35 -1.97
C ALA A 91 -8.49 -1.45 -2.13
N ASP A 92 -9.46 -1.24 -3.03
CA ASP A 92 -10.42 -2.25 -3.44
C ASP A 92 -9.99 -2.92 -4.75
N PRO A 93 -9.59 -4.21 -4.73
CA PRO A 93 -9.18 -4.93 -5.94
C PRO A 93 -10.30 -5.10 -6.97
N ALA A 94 -11.57 -4.88 -6.60
CA ALA A 94 -12.71 -4.88 -7.53
C ALA A 94 -12.82 -3.58 -8.35
N LEU A 95 -11.92 -2.60 -8.14
CA LEU A 95 -11.90 -1.37 -8.92
C LEU A 95 -11.70 -1.64 -10.42
N LYS A 96 -12.58 -1.08 -11.25
CA LYS A 96 -12.64 -1.38 -12.69
C LYS A 96 -11.37 -0.87 -13.41
N PRO A 97 -10.83 -1.61 -14.40
CA PRO A 97 -9.61 -1.23 -15.12
C PRO A 97 -9.61 0.18 -15.71
N LYS A 98 -10.77 0.67 -16.16
CA LYS A 98 -10.94 2.02 -16.69
C LYS A 98 -10.55 3.13 -15.69
N PHE A 99 -10.76 2.92 -14.39
CA PHE A 99 -10.40 3.90 -13.36
C PHE A 99 -8.90 3.92 -13.13
N ILE A 100 -8.23 2.76 -13.25
CA ILE A 100 -6.77 2.65 -13.14
C ILE A 100 -6.10 3.35 -14.33
N LEU A 101 -6.60 3.13 -15.54
CA LEU A 101 -6.06 3.77 -16.76
C LEU A 101 -6.18 5.29 -16.74
N ALA A 102 -7.24 5.83 -16.13
CA ALA A 102 -7.42 7.27 -15.98
C ALA A 102 -6.33 7.95 -15.12
N LEU A 103 -5.55 7.17 -14.36
CA LEU A 103 -4.49 7.69 -13.48
C LEU A 103 -3.10 7.70 -14.12
N LEU A 104 -2.94 7.16 -15.34
CA LEU A 104 -1.67 7.20 -16.07
C LEU A 104 -1.09 8.62 -16.22
N PRO A 105 -1.88 9.67 -16.48
CA PRO A 105 -1.35 11.04 -16.54
C PRO A 105 -0.74 11.52 -15.23
N VAL A 106 -1.29 11.10 -14.09
CA VAL A 106 -0.78 11.45 -12.75
C VAL A 106 0.61 10.84 -12.58
N VAL A 107 0.75 9.52 -12.80
CA VAL A 107 2.07 8.85 -12.72
C VAL A 107 3.09 9.50 -13.65
N TYR A 108 2.70 9.81 -14.87
CA TYR A 108 3.58 10.48 -15.83
C TYR A 108 4.03 11.87 -15.37
N SER A 109 3.15 12.66 -14.74
CA SER A 109 3.50 13.98 -14.20
C SER A 109 4.51 13.92 -13.06
N LEU A 110 4.41 12.92 -12.18
CA LEU A 110 5.33 12.70 -11.06
C LEU A 110 6.76 12.41 -11.55
N ILE A 111 6.88 11.67 -12.66
CA ILE A 111 8.18 11.29 -13.26
C ILE A 111 8.83 12.49 -13.96
N LYS A 112 8.05 13.36 -14.63
CA LYS A 112 8.59 14.46 -15.44
C LYS A 112 9.21 15.60 -14.61
N GLN A 113 8.92 15.68 -13.31
CA GLN A 113 9.37 16.78 -12.43
C GLN A 113 10.62 16.46 -11.60
N ALA A 114 11.33 15.36 -11.89
CA ALA A 114 12.47 14.91 -11.11
C ALA A 114 13.67 15.89 -11.11
N ASN A 115 13.83 16.61 -10.00
CA ASN A 115 15.08 17.11 -9.47
C ASN A 115 15.05 16.88 -7.95
N ALA A 116 15.41 15.67 -7.49
CA ALA A 116 15.41 15.40 -6.05
C ALA A 116 16.52 16.19 -5.34
N GLU A 117 16.17 16.76 -4.18
CA GLU A 117 17.15 17.36 -3.27
C GLU A 117 17.94 16.24 -2.57
N ARG A 118 19.25 16.45 -2.31
CA ARG A 118 20.15 15.44 -1.69
C ARG A 118 19.62 14.82 -0.39
N THR A 119 18.72 15.51 0.30
CA THR A 119 18.08 15.05 1.56
C THR A 119 17.18 13.82 1.36
N MET A 120 16.78 13.52 0.11
CA MET A 120 15.89 12.41 -0.24
C MET A 120 16.62 11.18 -0.83
N ASN A 121 17.96 11.17 -0.85
CA ASN A 121 18.77 10.08 -1.43
C ASN A 121 18.41 8.67 -0.92
N SER A 122 17.91 8.56 0.32
CA SER A 122 17.48 7.28 0.89
C SER A 122 16.27 6.68 0.15
N ALA A 123 15.43 7.51 -0.49
CA ALA A 123 14.25 7.07 -1.23
C ALA A 123 14.62 6.30 -2.51
N ASN A 124 15.77 6.61 -3.12
CA ASN A 124 16.25 6.00 -4.37
C ASN A 124 16.57 4.49 -4.20
N GLN A 125 16.57 3.97 -2.97
CA GLN A 125 16.74 2.55 -2.67
C GLN A 125 15.40 1.79 -2.56
N TYR A 126 14.27 2.45 -2.81
CA TYR A 126 12.93 1.91 -2.61
C TYR A 126 12.10 2.01 -3.90
N ASN A 127 11.03 1.23 -3.94
CA ASN A 127 9.85 1.41 -4.78
C ASN A 127 8.73 2.00 -3.91
N ALA A 128 7.70 2.59 -4.51
CA ALA A 128 6.55 3.14 -3.79
C ALA A 128 5.23 2.58 -4.33
N ASN A 129 4.38 2.10 -3.42
CA ASN A 129 2.98 1.82 -3.72
C ASN A 129 2.11 2.92 -3.11
N VAL A 130 1.43 3.68 -3.96
CA VAL A 130 0.42 4.65 -3.52
C VAL A 130 -0.92 3.93 -3.50
N ILE A 131 -1.43 3.66 -2.30
CA ILE A 131 -2.71 2.99 -2.08
C ILE A 131 -3.82 4.05 -2.07
N TYR A 132 -4.84 3.86 -2.90
CA TYR A 132 -5.93 4.82 -3.06
C TYR A 132 -7.29 4.15 -3.14
N HIS A 133 -8.35 4.88 -2.79
CA HIS A 133 -9.74 4.47 -3.03
C HIS A 133 -10.49 5.55 -3.83
N ILE A 134 -11.65 5.18 -4.36
CA ILE A 134 -12.61 6.14 -4.91
C ILE A 134 -13.56 6.54 -3.80
N ASP A 135 -13.56 7.81 -3.41
CA ASP A 135 -14.42 8.31 -2.35
C ASP A 135 -15.88 8.46 -2.81
N LYS A 136 -16.76 8.89 -1.89
CA LYS A 136 -18.19 9.08 -2.19
C LYS A 136 -18.46 10.13 -3.28
N SER A 137 -17.51 11.02 -3.55
CA SER A 137 -17.61 12.03 -4.61
C SER A 137 -17.12 11.52 -5.97
N GLY A 138 -16.57 10.30 -6.03
CA GLY A 138 -15.97 9.75 -7.24
C GLY A 138 -14.51 10.15 -7.44
N GLU A 139 -13.88 10.76 -6.43
CA GLU A 139 -12.50 11.22 -6.50
C GLU A 139 -11.54 10.13 -6.00
N SER A 140 -10.38 9.99 -6.65
CA SER A 140 -9.32 9.09 -6.20
C SER A 140 -8.55 9.71 -5.04
N VAL A 141 -8.71 9.17 -3.84
CA VAL A 141 -8.11 9.65 -2.60
C VAL A 141 -7.05 8.68 -2.11
N ILE A 142 -5.89 9.21 -1.71
CA ILE A 142 -4.76 8.43 -1.18
C ILE A 142 -5.05 8.04 0.27
N ASP A 143 -4.95 6.75 0.57
CA ASP A 143 -5.03 6.21 1.93
C ASP A 143 -3.66 6.17 2.60
N LYS A 144 -2.69 5.63 1.86
CA LYS A 144 -1.31 5.48 2.34
C LYS A 144 -0.32 5.30 1.21
N ILE A 145 0.95 5.49 1.54
CA ILE A 145 2.09 5.25 0.66
C ILE A 145 2.99 4.23 1.34
N VAL A 146 3.32 3.16 0.64
CA VAL A 146 4.18 2.09 1.15
C VAL A 146 5.48 2.09 0.37
N PHE A 147 6.58 2.42 1.04
CA PHE A 147 7.93 2.36 0.48
C PHE A 147 8.47 0.95 0.70
N ILE A 148 8.86 0.27 -0.38
CA ILE A 148 9.37 -1.11 -0.35
C ILE A 148 10.81 -1.11 -0.83
N LYS A 149 11.73 -1.63 -0.02
CA LYS A 149 13.14 -1.69 -0.37
C LYS A 149 13.34 -2.50 -1.65
N LYS A 150 14.15 -1.98 -2.59
CA LYS A 150 14.51 -2.71 -3.80
C LYS A 150 15.27 -3.98 -3.43
N LYS A 151 15.03 -5.05 -4.19
CA LYS A 151 15.87 -6.25 -4.09
C LYS A 151 17.29 -5.89 -4.57
N PRO A 152 18.34 -6.36 -3.89
CA PRO A 152 19.72 -6.15 -4.31
C PRO A 152 20.03 -6.82 -5.65
#